data_AF-A0A9D5FK35-F1
#
_entry.id   AF-A0A9D5FK35-F1
#
_cell.length_a   1.000
_cell.length_b   1.000
_cell.length_c   1.000
_cell.angle_alpha   90.00
_cell.angle_beta   90.00
_cell.angle_gamma   90.00
#
_symmetry.space_group_name_H-M   'P 1'
#
loop_
_entity.id
_entity.type
_entity.pdbx_description
1 polymer ?
#
loop_
_entity_poly.entity_id
_entity_poly.type
_entity_poly.pdbx_seq_one_letter_code
_entity_poly.pdbx_strand_id
1 'polypeptide(L)'
;MSSIVPDLELPILLVDDAHWQKINTDNEEAVEYSISNRDGFQISTQGFEFIIPEDADYKEPNIIQIVLGKEQLYATAYEHDCNLFTIDKANLVPMYGSRPFKGFEKNLKLIIAIGHLAPPMDDLPRPKFTVLWAGVVNIV
;
A
#
# COMPACT_ATOMS: atom_id res chain seq x y z
N MET A 1 27.81 30.31 2.16
CA MET A 1 26.78 29.84 1.21
C MET A 1 26.52 28.38 1.54
N SER A 2 25.53 28.10 2.39
CA SER A 2 25.11 26.72 2.67
C SER A 2 24.11 26.32 1.58
N SER A 3 24.45 25.30 0.79
CA SER A 3 23.48 24.63 -0.07
C SER A 3 22.38 24.06 0.81
N ILE A 4 21.22 24.70 0.81
CA ILE A 4 19.97 24.05 1.17
C ILE A 4 19.70 23.13 -0.01
N VAL A 5 20.18 21.88 0.08
CA VAL A 5 19.56 20.82 -0.70
C VAL A 5 18.13 20.79 -0.21
N PRO A 6 17.10 21.02 -1.05
CA PRO A 6 15.76 20.66 -0.63
C PRO A 6 15.87 19.16 -0.36
N ASP A 7 15.80 18.76 0.91
CA ASP A 7 15.53 17.37 1.24
C ASP A 7 14.34 17.01 0.34
N LEU A 8 14.55 16.03 -0.53
CA LEU A 8 13.54 15.54 -1.45
C LEU A 8 12.47 14.89 -0.57
N GLU A 9 11.56 15.70 -0.02
CA GLU A 9 10.41 15.20 0.72
C GLU A 9 9.59 14.37 -0.27
N LEU A 10 9.50 13.08 0.04
CA LEU A 10 8.68 12.16 -0.72
C LEU A 10 7.21 12.62 -0.62
N PRO A 11 6.43 12.54 -1.71
CA PRO A 11 5.02 12.91 -1.66
C PRO A 11 4.28 12.01 -0.66
N ILE A 12 3.41 12.61 0.15
CA ILE A 12 2.60 11.89 1.14
C ILE A 12 1.21 11.62 0.55
N LEU A 13 0.79 10.36 0.59
CA LEU A 13 -0.55 9.89 0.24
C LEU A 13 -1.32 9.62 1.54
N LEU A 14 -2.49 10.22 1.70
CA LEU A 14 -3.32 10.06 2.90
C LEU A 14 -4.31 8.92 2.68
N VAL A 15 -4.28 7.88 3.51
CA VAL A 15 -5.33 6.85 3.49
C VAL A 15 -6.64 7.48 3.96
N ASP A 16 -7.64 7.46 3.08
CA ASP A 16 -8.96 8.01 3.33
C ASP A 16 -10.05 7.21 2.59
N ASP A 17 -11.31 7.58 2.85
CA ASP A 17 -12.46 6.99 2.18
C ASP A 17 -12.58 7.37 0.69
N ALA A 18 -12.15 8.58 0.31
CA ALA A 18 -12.30 9.09 -1.05
C ALA A 18 -11.46 8.29 -2.06
N HIS A 19 -10.33 7.75 -1.62
CA HIS A 19 -9.44 6.92 -2.43
C HIS A 19 -9.64 5.42 -2.23
N TRP A 20 -10.52 5.01 -1.30
CA TRP A 20 -10.78 3.60 -1.04
C TRP A 20 -11.58 2.97 -2.17
N GLN A 21 -10.93 2.06 -2.91
CA GLN A 21 -11.47 1.27 -4.01
C GLN A 21 -12.38 0.14 -3.51
N LYS A 22 -13.45 0.49 -2.79
CA LYS A 22 -14.48 -0.44 -2.30
C LYS A 22 -15.63 -0.56 -3.30
N ILE A 23 -16.35 -1.67 -3.24
CA ILE A 23 -17.59 -1.85 -4.02
C ILE A 23 -18.66 -0.96 -3.37
N ASN A 24 -18.90 0.23 -3.94
CA ASN A 24 -19.97 1.13 -3.49
C ASN A 24 -21.28 0.81 -4.22
N THR A 25 -22.38 0.75 -3.47
CA THR A 25 -23.74 0.62 -4.04
C THR A 25 -24.20 1.90 -4.72
N ASP A 26 -23.60 3.04 -4.36
CA ASP A 26 -24.05 4.37 -4.77
C ASP A 26 -23.36 4.90 -6.03
N ASN A 27 -22.59 4.03 -6.72
CA ASN A 27 -21.92 4.32 -7.99
C ASN A 27 -20.91 5.49 -7.93
N GLU A 28 -20.45 5.86 -6.72
CA GLU A 28 -19.35 6.79 -6.52
C GLU A 28 -18.02 6.10 -6.87
N GLU A 29 -17.37 6.59 -7.92
CA GLU A 29 -16.04 6.14 -8.33
C GLU A 29 -14.99 6.70 -7.37
N ALA A 30 -14.21 5.80 -6.76
CA ALA A 30 -13.12 6.18 -5.88
C ALA A 30 -12.01 6.91 -6.65
N VAL A 31 -11.47 7.97 -6.04
CA VAL A 31 -10.41 8.80 -6.64
C VAL A 31 -9.08 8.03 -6.67
N GLU A 32 -8.27 8.30 -7.68
CA GLU A 32 -6.91 7.76 -7.80
C GLU A 32 -5.87 8.84 -7.47
N TYR A 33 -4.79 8.46 -6.79
CA TYR A 33 -3.66 9.36 -6.60
C TYR A 33 -2.88 9.56 -7.89
N SER A 34 -2.20 10.69 -8.00
CA SER A 34 -1.21 10.96 -9.05
C SER A 34 0.03 11.60 -8.45
N ILE A 35 1.19 10.98 -8.66
CA ILE A 35 2.49 11.49 -8.19
C ILE A 35 3.52 11.48 -9.32
N SER A 36 4.38 12.48 -9.36
CA SER A 36 5.47 12.59 -10.35
C SER A 36 6.80 12.05 -9.83
N ASN A 37 6.94 11.87 -8.52
CA ASN A 37 8.16 11.35 -7.91
C ASN A 37 8.29 9.84 -8.19
N ARG A 38 9.47 9.43 -8.65
CA ARG A 38 9.80 8.04 -9.01
C ARG A 38 10.71 7.35 -8.00
N ASP A 39 11.30 8.11 -7.09
CA ASP A 39 12.17 7.59 -6.04
C ASP A 39 11.36 6.93 -4.93
N GLY A 40 10.10 7.35 -4.76
CA GLY A 40 9.15 6.75 -3.83
C GLY A 40 8.03 7.72 -3.45
N PHE A 41 7.25 7.29 -2.46
CA PHE A 41 6.23 8.08 -1.80
C PHE A 41 6.03 7.59 -0.37
N GLN A 42 5.32 8.34 0.45
CA GLN A 42 4.94 7.94 1.79
C GLN A 42 3.43 7.70 1.87
N ILE A 43 3.01 6.73 2.65
CA ILE A 43 1.60 6.48 2.96
C ILE A 43 1.37 6.89 4.41
N SER A 44 0.44 7.81 4.63
CA SER A 44 -0.01 8.18 5.97
C SER A 44 -1.33 7.47 6.28
N THR A 45 -1.38 6.73 7.38
CA THR A 45 -2.62 6.15 7.92
C THR A 45 -3.19 6.95 9.08
N GLN A 46 -2.65 8.13 9.32
CA GLN A 46 -3.07 8.98 10.44
C GLN A 46 -4.55 9.36 10.31
N GLY A 47 -5.33 9.02 11.33
CA GLY A 47 -6.75 9.38 11.40
C GLY A 47 -7.69 8.50 10.57
N PHE A 48 -7.18 7.46 9.91
CA PHE A 48 -8.00 6.47 9.24
C PHE A 48 -8.27 5.27 10.16
N GLU A 49 -9.53 4.89 10.30
CA GLU A 49 -9.94 3.73 11.10
C GLU A 49 -10.22 2.53 10.18
N PHE A 50 -9.44 1.46 10.33
CA PHE A 50 -9.68 0.22 9.60
C PHE A 50 -10.85 -0.54 10.21
N ILE A 51 -11.91 -0.74 9.44
CA ILE A 51 -13.07 -1.52 9.86
C ILE A 51 -12.73 -3.01 9.75
N ILE A 52 -12.74 -3.71 10.87
CA ILE A 52 -12.45 -5.14 10.96
C ILE A 52 -13.72 -5.86 11.45
N PRO A 53 -14.18 -6.92 10.77
CA PRO A 53 -15.34 -7.71 11.21
C PRO A 53 -15.13 -8.29 12.62
N GLU A 54 -16.20 -8.35 13.43
CA GLU A 54 -16.12 -8.87 14.81
C GLU A 54 -15.67 -10.35 14.88
N ASP A 55 -15.93 -11.11 13.82
CA ASP A 55 -15.58 -12.52 13.66
C ASP A 55 -14.19 -12.74 13.03
N ALA A 56 -13.40 -11.67 12.85
CA ALA A 56 -12.04 -11.78 12.33
C ALA A 56 -11.05 -12.27 13.41
N ASP A 57 -10.17 -13.19 13.02
CA ASP A 57 -9.08 -13.69 13.88
C ASP A 57 -7.91 -12.71 14.04
N TYR A 58 -8.07 -11.46 13.60
CA TYR A 58 -7.07 -10.39 13.66
C TYR A 58 -7.73 -9.07 14.06
N LYS A 59 -6.94 -8.15 14.60
CA LYS A 59 -7.42 -6.85 15.11
C LYS A 59 -6.81 -5.65 14.41
N GLU A 60 -5.88 -5.90 13.47
CA GLU A 60 -5.12 -4.86 12.80
C GLU A 60 -4.54 -5.34 11.47
N PRO A 61 -4.27 -4.42 10.53
CA PRO A 61 -3.40 -4.71 9.40
C PRO A 61 -1.99 -5.04 9.88
N ASN A 62 -1.31 -5.93 9.14
CA ASN A 62 0.10 -6.29 9.38
C ASN A 62 0.98 -6.14 8.14
N ILE A 63 0.40 -5.78 7.00
CA ILE A 63 1.11 -5.69 5.72
C ILE A 63 0.54 -4.56 4.84
N ILE A 64 1.45 -3.94 4.10
CA ILE A 64 1.14 -3.07 2.96
C ILE A 64 1.67 -3.76 1.71
N GLN A 65 0.79 -4.05 0.76
CA GLN A 65 1.12 -4.71 -0.50
C GLN A 65 1.03 -3.71 -1.66
N ILE A 66 2.06 -3.70 -2.50
CA ILE A 66 2.13 -2.93 -3.75
C ILE A 66 2.02 -3.87 -4.93
N VAL A 67 1.00 -3.68 -5.75
CA VAL A 67 0.74 -4.52 -6.93
C VAL A 67 0.94 -3.69 -8.19
N LEU A 68 1.99 -4.01 -8.96
CA LEU A 68 2.27 -3.41 -10.26
C LEU A 68 1.78 -4.28 -11.43
N GLY A 69 1.48 -5.56 -11.15
CA GLY A 69 1.03 -6.53 -12.13
C GLY A 69 1.07 -7.96 -11.58
N LYS A 70 0.67 -8.94 -12.40
CA LYS A 70 0.51 -10.35 -11.98
C LYS A 70 1.79 -11.01 -11.44
N GLU A 71 2.96 -10.57 -11.90
CA GLU A 71 4.29 -11.09 -11.48
C GLU A 71 5.13 -10.03 -10.73
N GLN A 72 4.48 -8.96 -10.29
CA GLN A 72 5.12 -7.80 -9.67
C GLN A 72 4.34 -7.38 -8.44
N LEU A 73 4.43 -8.23 -7.41
CA LEU A 73 3.86 -8.00 -6.10
C LEU A 73 4.98 -7.76 -5.09
N TYR A 74 4.86 -6.68 -4.35
CA TYR A 74 5.83 -6.25 -3.35
C TYR A 74 5.11 -5.98 -2.05
N ALA A 75 5.82 -6.07 -0.94
CA ALA A 75 5.25 -5.78 0.36
C ALA A 75 6.25 -5.11 1.30
N THR A 76 5.69 -4.42 2.28
CA THR A 76 6.40 -3.97 3.48
C THR A 76 5.51 -4.23 4.70
N ALA A 77 6.12 -4.29 5.88
CA ALA A 77 5.38 -4.52 7.13
C ALA A 77 4.51 -3.31 7.46
N TYR A 78 3.32 -3.57 7.99
CA TYR A 78 2.53 -2.55 8.67
C TYR A 78 2.88 -2.59 10.16
N GLU A 79 3.59 -1.58 10.64
CA GLU A 79 3.99 -1.44 12.04
C GLU A 79 2.95 -0.62 12.80
N HIS A 80 2.41 -1.17 13.88
CA HIS A 80 1.25 -0.62 14.57
C HIS A 80 1.51 0.75 15.26
N ASP A 81 2.76 1.00 15.66
CA ASP A 81 3.18 2.26 16.27
C ASP A 81 3.59 3.32 15.23
N CYS A 82 3.47 3.00 13.93
CA CYS A 82 3.83 3.88 12.83
C CYS A 82 2.58 4.31 12.05
N ASN A 83 2.49 5.60 11.74
CA ASN A 83 1.42 6.15 10.91
C ASN A 83 1.92 6.63 9.55
N LEU A 84 3.22 6.53 9.27
CA LEU A 84 3.84 7.04 8.05
C LEU A 84 4.82 6.02 7.48
N PHE A 85 4.46 5.43 6.34
CA PHE A 85 5.19 4.32 5.74
C PHE A 85 5.89 4.76 4.46
N THR A 86 7.20 4.61 4.40
CA THR A 86 7.97 4.94 3.19
C THR A 86 7.92 3.79 2.19
N ILE A 87 7.43 4.08 0.98
CA ILE A 87 7.30 3.14 -0.12
C ILE A 87 8.32 3.49 -1.18
N ASP A 88 9.43 2.77 -1.17
CA ASP A 88 10.54 2.95 -2.08
C ASP A 88 11.25 1.62 -2.36
N LYS A 89 12.37 1.68 -3.07
CA LYS A 89 13.16 0.49 -3.38
C LYS A 89 13.83 -0.16 -2.17
N ALA A 90 14.13 0.61 -1.13
CA ALA A 90 14.83 0.11 0.04
C ALA A 90 13.89 -0.69 0.96
N ASN A 91 12.61 -0.29 1.02
CA ASN A 91 11.63 -0.84 1.96
C ASN A 91 10.71 -1.92 1.36
N LEU A 92 10.68 -2.06 0.03
CA LEU A 92 9.85 -3.05 -0.65
C LEU A 92 10.56 -4.38 -0.86
N VAL A 93 9.93 -5.46 -0.38
CA VAL A 93 10.38 -6.84 -0.57
C VAL A 93 9.51 -7.53 -1.63
N PRO A 94 10.10 -8.23 -2.63
CA PRO A 94 9.32 -9.01 -3.59
C PRO A 94 8.63 -10.19 -2.90
N MET A 95 7.35 -10.38 -3.18
CA MET A 95 6.61 -11.56 -2.73
C MET A 95 6.98 -12.79 -3.56
N TYR A 96 6.66 -13.98 -3.06
CA TYR A 96 6.98 -15.25 -3.73
C TYR A 96 6.51 -15.26 -5.20
N GLY A 97 7.43 -15.58 -6.11
CA GLY A 97 7.18 -15.57 -7.55
C GLY A 97 7.31 -14.21 -8.24
N SER A 98 7.54 -13.11 -7.50
CA SER A 98 7.73 -11.79 -8.09
C SER A 98 9.19 -11.51 -8.45
N ARG A 99 9.39 -10.70 -9.50
CA ARG A 99 10.73 -10.22 -9.90
C ARG A 99 11.23 -9.14 -8.92
N PRO A 100 12.54 -8.96 -8.73
CA PRO A 100 13.08 -7.90 -7.88
C PRO A 100 12.53 -6.52 -8.27
N PHE A 101 12.21 -5.69 -7.28
CA PHE A 101 11.70 -4.35 -7.52
C PHE A 101 12.82 -3.44 -8.07
N LYS A 102 12.56 -2.80 -9.21
CA LYS A 102 13.55 -1.95 -9.89
C LYS A 102 13.40 -0.46 -9.59
N GLY A 103 12.26 -0.05 -9.01
CA GLY A 103 11.86 1.34 -8.83
C GLY A 103 10.55 1.62 -9.57
N PHE A 104 10.03 2.84 -9.42
CA PHE A 104 8.82 3.28 -10.10
C PHE A 104 9.12 3.85 -11.49
N GLU A 105 8.40 3.38 -12.50
CA GLU A 105 8.53 3.86 -13.88
C GLU A 105 7.49 4.95 -14.19
N LYS A 106 7.77 5.79 -15.19
CA LYS A 106 6.79 6.78 -15.66
C LYS A 106 5.59 6.08 -16.29
N ASN A 107 4.39 6.63 -16.10
CA ASN A 107 3.11 6.09 -16.58
C ASN A 107 2.77 4.72 -15.97
N LEU A 108 3.30 4.42 -14.79
CA LEU A 108 3.01 3.20 -14.06
C LEU A 108 1.74 3.41 -13.23
N LYS A 109 0.81 2.46 -13.33
CA LYS A 109 -0.36 2.37 -12.46
C LYS A 109 -0.17 1.23 -11.47
N LEU A 110 -0.39 1.51 -10.19
CA LEU A 110 -0.22 0.52 -9.12
C LEU A 110 -1.39 0.54 -8.15
N ILE A 111 -1.56 -0.59 -7.46
CA ILE A 111 -2.51 -0.73 -6.35
C ILE A 111 -1.70 -0.79 -5.06
N ILE A 112 -2.13 0.00 -4.08
CA ILE A 112 -1.75 -0.15 -2.68
C ILE A 112 -2.88 -0.92 -2.00
N ALA A 113 -2.56 -2.02 -1.33
CA ALA A 113 -3.51 -2.74 -0.48
C ALA A 113 -2.96 -2.84 0.94
N ILE A 114 -3.71 -2.32 1.91
CA ILE A 114 -3.41 -2.42 3.34
C ILE A 114 -4.35 -3.46 3.92
N GLY A 115 -3.81 -4.39 4.70
CA GLY A 115 -4.64 -5.44 5.25
C GLY A 115 -3.88 -6.41 6.14
N HIS A 116 -4.50 -7.57 6.33
CA HIS A 116 -3.98 -8.62 7.18
C HIS A 116 -3.62 -9.86 6.36
N LEU A 117 -2.36 -10.27 6.41
CA LEU A 117 -1.87 -11.53 5.86
C LEU A 117 -1.81 -12.58 6.96
N ALA A 118 -2.73 -13.54 6.90
CA ALA A 118 -2.73 -14.71 7.78
C ALA A 118 -1.77 -15.78 7.22
N PRO A 119 -0.99 -16.46 8.08
CA PRO A 119 -0.14 -17.56 7.65
C PRO A 119 -0.98 -18.74 7.13
N PRO A 120 -0.36 -19.67 6.38
CA PRO A 120 -1.01 -20.93 6.04
C PRO A 120 -1.44 -21.68 7.31
N MET A 121 -2.64 -22.26 7.26
CA MET A 121 -3.20 -23.13 8.30
C MET A 121 -3.51 -24.50 7.71
N ASP A 122 -3.76 -25.51 8.54
CA ASP A 122 -4.00 -26.90 8.09
C ASP A 122 -5.19 -27.01 7.12
N ASP A 123 -6.20 -26.16 7.30
CA ASP A 123 -7.40 -26.03 6.47
C ASP A 123 -7.24 -25.05 5.31
N LEU A 124 -6.21 -24.19 5.35
CA LEU A 124 -5.93 -23.15 4.37
C LEU A 124 -4.44 -23.18 4.00
N PRO A 125 -4.02 -24.06 3.07
CA PRO A 125 -2.61 -24.34 2.78
C PRO A 125 -1.88 -23.18 2.10
N ARG A 126 -2.55 -22.05 1.87
CA ARG A 126 -1.98 -20.84 1.27
C ARG A 126 -2.23 -19.67 2.22
N PRO A 127 -1.31 -18.69 2.28
CA PRO A 127 -1.56 -17.47 3.04
C PRO A 127 -2.85 -16.79 2.54
N LYS A 128 -3.67 -16.31 3.47
CA LYS A 128 -4.88 -15.55 3.16
C LYS A 128 -4.61 -14.08 3.39
N PHE A 129 -4.66 -13.29 2.32
CA PHE A 129 -4.61 -11.84 2.42
C PHE A 129 -6.03 -11.27 2.47
N THR A 130 -6.35 -10.59 3.57
CA THR A 130 -7.64 -9.89 3.75
C THR A 130 -7.38 -8.39 3.61
N VAL A 131 -7.99 -7.78 2.59
CA VAL A 131 -7.84 -6.35 2.29
C VAL A 131 -8.77 -5.55 3.20
N LEU A 132 -8.21 -4.57 3.91
CA LEU A 132 -8.95 -3.62 4.74
C LEU A 132 -9.10 -2.27 4.05
N TRP A 133 -8.10 -1.88 3.25
CA TRP A 133 -8.14 -0.69 2.41
C TRP A 133 -7.36 -0.95 1.12
N ALA A 134 -7.85 -0.40 -0.01
CA ALA A 134 -7.12 -0.43 -1.27
C ALA A 134 -7.24 0.91 -1.98
N GLY A 135 -6.12 1.41 -2.50
CA GLY A 135 -6.04 2.64 -3.28
C GLY A 135 -5.25 2.42 -4.57
N VAL A 136 -5.43 3.33 -5.53
CA VAL A 136 -4.76 3.29 -6.83
C VAL A 136 -3.88 4.52 -6.99
N VAL A 137 -2.65 4.32 -7.42
CA VAL A 137 -1.68 5.39 -7.65
C VAL A 137 -1.19 5.36 -9.10
N ASN A 138 -1.17 6.54 -9.71
CA ASN A 138 -0.58 6.79 -11.02
C ASN A 138 0.76 7.52 -10.84
N ILE A 139 1.84 6.92 -11.36
CA ILE A 139 3.15 7.57 -11.46
C ILE A 139 3.21 8.30 -12.81
N VAL A 140 3.24 9.63 -12.80
CA VAL A 140 3.13 10.48 -14.01
C VAL A 140 4.45 11.05 -14.52
#